data_AF-A0A9E5ZN34-F1
#
_entry.id   AF-A0A9E5ZN34-F1
#
_cell.length_a   1.000
_cell.length_b   1.000
_cell.length_c   1.000
_cell.angle_alpha   90.00
_cell.angle_beta   90.00
_cell.angle_gamma   90.00
#
_symmetry.space_group_name_H-M   'P 1'
#
loop_
_entity.id
_entity.type
_entity.pdbx_description
1 polymer ?
#
loop_
_entity_poly.entity_id
_entity_poly.type
_entity_poly.pdbx_seq_one_letter_code
_entity_poly.pdbx_strand_id
1 'polypeptide(L)'
;YSGTFTFDTANTIAADATAVDVVNGSGEYQLTDNALATALTDITNASHGGVYTLIGSGGTNPATIAASAAVFNLKDGVDWQGLAGSRITFKAYKNGASSYIFNELSRS
;
A
#
# COMPACT_ATOMS: atom_id res chain seq x y z
N TYR A 1 33.70 -6.29 -12.98
CA TYR A 1 32.74 -7.12 -12.22
C TYR A 1 31.38 -6.89 -12.82
N SER A 2 30.78 -7.90 -13.45
CA SER A 2 29.40 -7.85 -13.95
C SER A 2 28.59 -8.87 -13.17
N GLY A 3 27.74 -8.38 -12.26
CA GLY A 3 26.72 -9.18 -11.60
C GLY A 3 25.38 -8.96 -12.31
N THR A 4 24.59 -10.01 -12.44
CA THR A 4 23.19 -9.89 -12.86
C THR A 4 22.41 -9.29 -11.70
N PHE A 5 21.94 -8.06 -11.83
CA PHE A 5 20.97 -7.48 -10.89
C PHE A 5 19.59 -8.00 -11.28
N THR A 6 19.09 -9.00 -10.54
CA THR A 6 17.68 -9.37 -10.65
C THR A 6 16.89 -8.38 -9.81
N PHE A 7 15.99 -7.62 -10.43
CA PHE A 7 15.01 -6.84 -9.69
C PHE A 7 14.05 -7.81 -9.00
N ASP A 8 13.84 -7.62 -7.71
CA ASP A 8 12.83 -8.39 -7.00
C ASP A 8 11.45 -8.03 -7.56
N THR A 9 10.58 -9.02 -7.68
CA THR A 9 9.22 -8.77 -8.17
C THR A 9 8.37 -8.30 -6.99
N ALA A 10 7.60 -7.23 -7.19
CA ALA A 10 6.70 -6.74 -6.15
C ALA A 10 5.71 -7.83 -5.73
N ASN A 11 5.45 -7.94 -4.43
CA ASN A 11 4.49 -8.89 -3.89
C ASN A 11 3.08 -8.53 -4.36
N THR A 12 2.39 -9.47 -5.00
CA THR A 12 1.03 -9.24 -5.49
C THR A 12 0.01 -9.40 -4.37
N ILE A 13 -0.85 -8.40 -4.23
CA ILE A 13 -2.01 -8.40 -3.34
C ILE A 13 -3.22 -8.93 -4.12
N ALA A 14 -3.95 -9.87 -3.50
CA ALA A 14 -5.15 -10.44 -4.10
C ALA A 14 -6.20 -9.36 -4.39
N ALA A 15 -7.00 -9.59 -5.43
CA ALA A 15 -8.17 -8.77 -5.70
C ALA A 15 -9.13 -8.76 -4.50
N ASP A 16 -9.86 -7.66 -4.34
CA ASP A 16 -10.87 -7.43 -3.30
C ASP A 16 -10.34 -7.47 -1.85
N ALA A 17 -9.02 -7.47 -1.67
CA ALA A 17 -8.41 -7.35 -0.35
C ALA A 17 -8.75 -5.98 0.26
N THR A 18 -9.17 -5.98 1.52
CA THR A 18 -9.44 -4.77 2.30
C THR A 18 -8.26 -4.33 3.16
N ALA A 19 -7.17 -5.11 3.16
CA ALA A 19 -5.92 -4.82 3.82
C ALA A 19 -4.74 -5.41 3.03
N VAL A 20 -3.58 -4.76 3.13
CA VAL A 20 -2.34 -5.20 2.49
C VAL A 20 -1.50 -5.98 3.51
N ASP A 21 -1.23 -7.26 3.25
CA ASP A 21 -0.31 -8.05 4.09
C ASP A 21 1.14 -7.79 3.69
N VAL A 22 1.93 -7.25 4.61
CA VAL A 22 3.35 -6.93 4.41
C VAL A 22 4.28 -7.83 5.21
N VAL A 23 3.91 -9.11 5.40
CA VAL A 23 4.75 -10.14 6.06
C VAL A 23 6.16 -10.26 5.44
N ASN A 24 6.32 -9.89 4.17
CA ASN A 24 7.60 -9.85 3.46
C ASN A 24 8.48 -8.64 3.83
N GLY A 25 8.00 -7.74 4.67
CA GLY A 25 8.75 -6.58 5.15
C GLY A 25 8.60 -5.34 4.27
N SER A 26 9.49 -4.36 4.45
CA SER A 26 9.47 -3.14 3.64
C SER A 26 9.72 -3.45 2.17
N GLY A 27 9.00 -2.78 1.26
CA GLY A 27 9.10 -3.07 -0.16
C GLY A 27 7.91 -2.59 -0.97
N GLU A 28 7.80 -3.14 -2.18
CA GLU A 28 6.73 -2.82 -3.12
C GLU A 28 5.67 -3.92 -3.16
N TYR A 29 4.42 -3.50 -3.21
CA TYR A 29 3.25 -4.36 -3.18
C TYR A 29 2.34 -4.00 -4.36
N GLN A 30 2.22 -4.90 -5.32
CA GLN A 30 1.40 -4.72 -6.52
C GLN A 30 -0.05 -5.06 -6.22
N LEU A 31 -0.94 -4.09 -6.35
CA LEU A 31 -2.38 -4.34 -6.24
C LEU A 31 -2.89 -5.08 -7.49
N THR A 32 -4.05 -5.71 -7.35
CA THR A 32 -4.80 -6.34 -8.46
C THR A 32 -6.10 -5.57 -8.69
N ASP A 33 -6.62 -5.55 -9.92
CA ASP A 33 -7.95 -4.95 -10.20
C ASP A 33 -9.02 -5.72 -9.41
N ASN A 34 -9.95 -4.99 -8.80
CA ASN A 34 -10.97 -5.60 -7.97
C ASN A 34 -12.19 -6.01 -8.81
N ALA A 35 -12.97 -6.96 -8.30
CA ALA A 35 -14.26 -7.28 -8.90
C ALA A 35 -15.29 -6.18 -8.61
N LEU A 36 -15.16 -5.50 -7.47
CA LEU A 36 -16.05 -4.43 -7.00
C LEU A 36 -15.23 -3.27 -6.43
N ALA A 37 -15.88 -2.12 -6.21
CA ALA A 37 -15.27 -0.99 -5.52
C ALA A 37 -14.83 -1.41 -4.11
N THR A 38 -13.51 -1.45 -3.88
CA THR A 38 -12.91 -1.92 -2.63
C THR A 38 -12.01 -0.85 -2.03
N ALA A 39 -12.22 -0.59 -0.73
CA ALA A 39 -11.39 0.31 0.05
C ALA A 39 -10.38 -0.51 0.88
N LEU A 40 -9.11 -0.13 0.76
CA LEU A 40 -8.06 -0.56 1.66
C LEU A 40 -8.17 0.26 2.95
N THR A 41 -8.25 -0.46 4.06
CA THR A 41 -8.48 0.09 5.39
C THR A 41 -7.35 -0.19 6.37
N ASP A 42 -6.37 -1.02 6.00
CA ASP A 42 -5.22 -1.35 6.83
C ASP A 42 -4.01 -1.90 6.04
N ILE A 43 -2.85 -1.95 6.68
CA ILE A 43 -1.67 -2.71 6.26
C ILE A 43 -1.27 -3.63 7.42
N THR A 44 -1.45 -4.94 7.26
CA THR A 44 -1.25 -5.94 8.30
C THR A 44 0.18 -6.50 8.29
N ASN A 45 0.64 -7.03 9.43
CA ASN A 45 2.02 -7.50 9.63
C ASN A 45 3.10 -6.41 9.42
N ALA A 46 2.69 -5.13 9.48
CA ALA A 46 3.61 -4.02 9.44
C ALA A 46 4.57 -4.00 10.64
N SER A 47 5.74 -3.42 10.42
CA SER A 47 6.77 -3.19 11.43
C SER A 47 6.96 -1.70 11.67
N HIS A 48 7.34 -1.34 12.91
CA HIS A 48 7.64 0.05 13.23
C HIS A 48 8.79 0.56 12.36
N GLY A 49 8.57 1.70 11.68
CA GLY A 49 9.53 2.30 10.77
C GLY A 49 9.57 1.67 9.38
N GLY A 50 8.76 0.64 9.12
CA GLY A 50 8.67 -0.01 7.81
C GLY A 50 8.19 0.95 6.72
N VAL A 51 8.69 0.75 5.51
CA VAL A 51 8.34 1.56 4.32
C VAL A 51 7.68 0.66 3.29
N TYR A 52 6.45 0.99 2.92
CA TYR A 52 5.60 0.15 2.07
C TYR A 52 5.09 0.98 0.90
N THR A 53 5.42 0.57 -0.32
CA THR A 53 4.94 1.20 -1.54
C THR A 53 3.85 0.34 -2.14
N LEU A 54 2.64 0.89 -2.26
CA LEU A 54 1.55 0.26 -2.99
C LEU A 54 1.59 0.74 -4.44
N ILE A 55 1.50 -0.20 -5.38
CA ILE A 55 1.44 0.06 -6.82
C ILE A 55 0.02 -0.21 -7.29
N GLY A 56 -0.62 0.80 -7.88
CA GLY A 56 -1.96 0.67 -8.42
C GLY A 56 -2.05 -0.32 -9.58
N SER A 57 -3.10 -1.13 -9.60
CA SER A 57 -3.46 -2.03 -10.71
C SER A 57 -4.12 -1.30 -11.87
N GLY A 58 -4.80 -0.18 -11.61
CA GLY A 58 -5.76 0.39 -12.54
C GLY A 58 -6.98 -0.52 -12.69
N GLY A 59 -7.45 -0.67 -13.92
CA GLY A 59 -8.58 -1.52 -14.24
C GLY A 59 -9.93 -0.85 -14.02
N THR A 60 -10.99 -1.67 -13.92
CA THR A 60 -12.37 -1.19 -13.81
C THR A 60 -12.69 -0.73 -12.40
N ASN A 61 -12.14 -1.42 -11.39
CA ASN A 61 -12.37 -1.14 -9.98
C ASN A 61 -11.02 -1.02 -9.25
N PRO A 62 -10.24 0.04 -9.50
CA PRO A 62 -8.99 0.25 -8.78
C PRO A 62 -9.25 0.34 -7.26
N ALA A 63 -8.35 -0.23 -6.47
CA ALA A 63 -8.43 -0.12 -5.01
C ALA A 63 -8.35 1.34 -4.57
N THR A 64 -9.00 1.68 -3.46
CA THR A 64 -9.01 3.05 -2.93
C THR A 64 -8.51 3.10 -1.50
N ILE A 65 -7.89 4.21 -1.09
CA ILE A 65 -7.63 4.53 0.30
C ILE A 65 -8.32 5.87 0.55
N ALA A 66 -9.36 5.85 1.39
CA ALA A 66 -10.06 7.06 1.78
C ALA A 66 -9.22 7.85 2.78
N ALA A 67 -9.14 9.17 2.62
CA ALA A 67 -8.48 10.06 3.57
C ALA A 67 -9.16 10.09 4.94
N SER A 68 -10.42 9.65 5.03
CA SER A 68 -11.13 9.45 6.28
C SER A 68 -10.76 8.15 7.01
N ALA A 69 -9.94 7.27 6.40
CA ALA A 69 -9.51 6.05 7.05
C ALA A 69 -8.52 6.36 8.19
N ALA A 70 -8.91 6.05 9.42
CA ALA A 70 -8.20 6.47 10.63
C ALA A 70 -6.73 6.01 10.73
N VAL A 71 -6.35 4.97 9.99
CA VAL A 71 -4.98 4.44 10.01
C VAL A 71 -4.07 5.07 8.96
N PHE A 72 -4.62 5.76 7.96
CA PHE A 72 -3.85 6.36 6.87
C PHE A 72 -3.85 7.88 6.99
N ASN A 73 -2.67 8.46 7.19
CA ASN A 73 -2.49 9.91 7.10
C ASN A 73 -2.07 10.26 5.68
N LEU A 74 -3.06 10.55 4.84
CA LEU A 74 -2.86 10.93 3.44
C LEU A 74 -2.48 12.40 3.32
N LYS A 75 -1.57 12.70 2.39
CA LYS A 75 -1.18 14.06 2.04
C LYS A 75 -2.42 14.89 1.67
N ASP A 76 -2.51 16.07 2.27
CA ASP A 76 -3.59 17.06 2.08
C ASP A 76 -5.01 16.52 2.37
N GLY A 77 -5.14 15.36 3.02
CA GLY A 77 -6.44 14.73 3.26
C GLY A 77 -7.16 14.31 1.97
N VAL A 78 -6.41 13.98 0.91
CA VAL A 78 -6.97 13.58 -0.39
C VAL A 78 -6.88 12.07 -0.57
N ASP A 79 -8.03 11.46 -0.89
CA ASP A 79 -8.17 10.05 -1.23
C ASP A 79 -7.14 9.62 -2.28
N TRP A 80 -6.66 8.40 -2.16
CA TRP A 80 -5.81 7.78 -3.16
C TRP A 80 -6.58 6.69 -3.90
N GLN A 81 -6.40 6.63 -5.22
CA GLN A 81 -6.93 5.56 -6.07
C GLN A 81 -5.76 4.85 -6.73
N GLY A 82 -5.75 3.52 -6.67
CA GLY A 82 -4.76 2.65 -7.27
C GLY A 82 -4.90 2.54 -8.79
N LEU A 83 -4.88 3.69 -9.49
CA LEU A 83 -4.88 3.77 -10.94
C LEU A 83 -3.62 3.14 -11.55
N ALA A 84 -3.67 2.81 -12.84
CA ALA A 84 -2.54 2.21 -13.53
C ALA A 84 -1.32 3.14 -13.47
N GLY A 85 -0.19 2.62 -12.98
CA GLY A 85 1.06 3.37 -12.81
C GLY A 85 1.11 4.29 -11.59
N SER A 86 0.00 4.45 -10.86
CA SER A 86 0.00 5.22 -9.62
C SER A 86 0.77 4.48 -8.53
N ARG A 87 1.45 5.24 -7.67
CA ARG A 87 2.16 4.70 -6.51
C ARG A 87 1.88 5.55 -5.29
N ILE A 88 1.80 4.91 -4.13
CA ILE A 88 1.78 5.60 -2.84
C ILE A 88 2.69 4.87 -1.87
N THR A 89 3.54 5.62 -1.17
CA THR A 89 4.49 5.08 -0.20
C THR A 89 4.13 5.56 1.18
N PHE A 90 4.08 4.62 2.12
CA PHE A 90 3.81 4.88 3.53
C PHE A 90 5.02 4.55 4.39
N LYS A 91 5.18 5.30 5.48
CA LYS A 91 6.00 4.91 6.62
C LYS A 91 5.12 4.55 7.81
N ALA A 92 5.29 3.35 8.33
CA ALA A 92 4.51 2.84 9.45
C ALA A 92 5.08 3.27 10.80
N TYR A 93 4.21 3.74 11.68
CA TYR A 93 4.51 4.09 13.07
C TYR A 93 3.60 3.31 14.00
N LYS A 94 4.21 2.61 14.95
CA LYS A 94 3.46 1.84 15.96
C LYS A 94 2.68 2.81 16.84
N ASN A 95 1.36 2.58 16.95
CA ASN A 95 0.42 3.44 17.66
C ASN A 95 -0.44 2.59 18.61
N GLY A 96 0.18 2.02 19.65
CA GLY A 96 -0.45 1.08 20.58
C GLY A 96 0.20 -0.30 20.56
N ALA A 97 -0.43 -1.29 21.21
CA ALA A 97 0.16 -2.62 21.37
C ALA A 97 0.31 -3.38 20.04
N SER A 98 -0.72 -3.29 19.18
CA SER A 98 -0.80 -4.01 17.89
C SER A 98 -1.28 -3.16 16.72
N SER A 99 -1.45 -1.85 16.91
CA SER A 99 -1.97 -0.92 15.90
C SER A 99 -0.86 -0.06 15.31
N TYR A 100 -1.03 0.34 14.05
CA TYR A 100 -0.11 1.20 13.31
C TYR A 100 -0.85 2.39 12.70
N ILE A 101 -0.10 3.47 12.49
CA ILE A 101 -0.49 4.61 11.65
C ILE A 101 0.47 4.64 10.47
N PHE A 102 -0.06 4.83 9.27
CA PHE A 102 0.66 4.87 8.01
C PHE A 102 0.69 6.31 7.53
N ASN A 103 1.85 6.94 7.68
CA ASN A 103 2.05 8.31 7.20
C ASN A 103 2.49 8.25 5.75
N GLU A 104 1.76 8.92 4.86
CA GLU A 104 2.19 9.05 3.48
C GLU A 104 3.54 9.78 3.41
N LEU A 105 4.49 9.15 2.73
CA LEU A 105 5.81 9.69 2.44
C LEU A 105 5.84 10.33 1.05
N SER A 106 5.20 9.69 0.06
CA SER A 106 5.15 10.15 -1.32
C SER A 106 4.01 9.51 -2.10
N ARG A 107 3.56 10.19 -3.17
CA ARG A 107 2.67 9.64 -4.21
C ARG A 107 3.09 10.12 -5.60
N SER A 108 2.82 9.31 -6.64
CA SER A 108 3.06 9.64 -8.05
C SER A 108 1.98 9.08 -8.95
#